data_AF-A0A9Q1H2B1-F1
#
_entry.id   AF-A0A9Q1H2B1-F1
#
_cell.length_a   1.000
_cell.length_b   1.000
_cell.length_c   1.000
_cell.angle_alpha   90.00
_cell.angle_beta   90.00
_cell.angle_gamma   90.00
#
_symmetry.space_group_name_H-M   'P 1'
#
loop_
_entity.id
_entity.type
_entity.pdbx_description
1 polymer ?
#
loop_
_entity_poly.entity_id
_entity_poly.type
_entity_poly.pdbx_seq_one_letter_code
_entity_poly.pdbx_strand_id
1 'polypeptide(L)'
;MEARPLSATKVPRRCLIAKLSELTADRYHELVSESAGALIVLIPQNFSSMPQDVLKQWLEVEPQMLELETNMAVYFVREDEKLLQIHGDIQQAATGDQADSAAEALLSAVYANGFQMVASGPQSKQVKDAHIVSIQGKLSGKGAEDLLPTLAIVTHYDSFGIAPYLAYGVDSNGSGVAAFLELARLFSRLYLNSQTHARFNLLFFLSGGGKFNYQGTKRWIEDNLEVPGE
;
A
#
# COMPACT_ATOMS: atom_id res chain seq x y z
N MET A 1 9.21 -19.91 12.81
CA MET A 1 8.14 -20.82 12.35
C MET A 1 8.63 -21.56 11.12
N GLU A 2 8.34 -22.84 11.00
CA GLU A 2 8.69 -23.64 9.81
C GLU A 2 7.96 -23.11 8.58
N ALA A 3 8.69 -22.94 7.47
CA ALA A 3 8.15 -22.42 6.23
C ALA A 3 7.48 -23.54 5.42
N ARG A 4 6.30 -23.26 4.87
CA ARG A 4 5.52 -24.19 4.03
C ARG A 4 4.97 -23.43 2.81
N PRO A 5 4.72 -24.12 1.68
CA PRO A 5 4.08 -23.47 0.55
C PRO A 5 2.59 -23.23 0.83
N LEU A 6 1.97 -22.37 0.01
CA LEU A 6 0.54 -22.07 0.10
C LEU A 6 -0.37 -23.30 -0.06
N SER A 7 0.09 -24.32 -0.79
CA SER A 7 -0.62 -25.58 -1.05
C SER A 7 -0.57 -26.61 0.09
N ALA A 8 0.12 -26.30 1.20
CA ALA A 8 0.25 -27.24 2.31
C ALA A 8 -1.10 -27.52 3.01
N THR A 9 -1.33 -28.78 3.39
CA THR A 9 -2.55 -29.25 4.09
C THR A 9 -2.49 -29.04 5.61
N LYS A 10 -1.30 -28.93 6.20
CA LYS A 10 -1.09 -28.66 7.63
C LYS A 10 -0.61 -27.23 7.81
N VAL A 11 -1.56 -26.32 7.99
CA VAL A 11 -1.37 -24.87 8.09
C VAL A 11 -1.22 -24.31 9.52
N PRO A 12 -1.84 -24.88 10.58
CA PRO A 12 -1.81 -24.27 11.91
C PRO A 12 -0.39 -24.05 12.44
N ARG A 13 -0.10 -22.82 12.90
CA ARG A 13 1.21 -22.38 13.44
C ARG A 13 2.39 -22.53 12.46
N ARG A 14 2.14 -22.66 11.16
CA ARG A 14 3.16 -22.63 10.10
C ARG A 14 3.29 -21.23 9.51
N CYS A 15 4.44 -20.96 8.89
CA CYS A 15 4.67 -19.76 8.10
C CYS A 15 4.48 -20.12 6.62
N LEU A 16 3.45 -19.61 5.98
CA LEU A 16 3.23 -19.86 4.57
C LEU A 16 3.97 -18.85 3.71
N ILE A 17 4.49 -19.29 2.57
CA ILE A 17 5.11 -18.43 1.57
C ILE A 17 4.35 -18.60 0.26
N ALA A 18 3.94 -17.47 -0.31
CA ALA A 18 3.19 -17.42 -1.55
C ALA A 18 3.70 -16.28 -2.43
N LYS A 19 3.71 -16.50 -3.74
CA LYS A 19 3.77 -15.39 -4.70
C LYS A 19 2.44 -14.64 -4.72
N LEU A 20 2.47 -13.37 -5.07
CA LEU A 20 1.26 -12.56 -5.22
C LEU A 20 0.24 -13.24 -6.15
N SER A 21 0.70 -13.86 -7.24
CA SER A 21 -0.14 -14.57 -8.22
C SER A 21 -0.79 -15.85 -7.68
N GLU A 22 -0.24 -16.43 -6.61
CA GLU A 22 -0.76 -17.67 -6.01
C GLU A 22 -1.86 -17.39 -4.99
N LEU A 23 -1.97 -16.15 -4.50
CA LEU A 23 -2.86 -15.78 -3.41
C LEU A 23 -4.24 -15.39 -3.95
N THR A 24 -5.28 -16.13 -3.57
CA THR A 24 -6.69 -15.81 -3.84
C THR A 24 -7.42 -15.38 -2.57
N ALA A 25 -8.59 -14.76 -2.74
CA ALA A 25 -9.43 -14.28 -1.65
C ALA A 25 -9.89 -15.42 -0.74
N ASP A 26 -10.44 -16.47 -1.38
CA ASP A 26 -10.89 -17.68 -0.70
C ASP A 26 -9.74 -18.33 0.07
N ARG A 27 -8.56 -18.46 -0.56
CA ARG A 27 -7.41 -19.07 0.10
C ARG A 27 -6.95 -18.24 1.28
N TYR A 28 -6.90 -16.92 1.17
CA TYR A 28 -6.56 -16.06 2.31
C TYR A 28 -7.53 -16.25 3.47
N HIS A 29 -8.83 -16.31 3.21
CA HIS A 29 -9.84 -16.56 4.23
C HIS A 29 -9.66 -17.94 4.89
N GLU A 30 -9.38 -18.99 4.10
CA GLU A 30 -9.04 -20.32 4.62
C GLU A 30 -7.85 -20.25 5.58
N LEU A 31 -6.74 -19.60 5.19
CA LEU A 31 -5.55 -19.48 6.05
C LEU A 31 -5.86 -18.81 7.40
N VAL A 32 -6.70 -17.78 7.39
CA VAL A 32 -7.13 -17.10 8.61
C VAL A 32 -7.97 -18.04 9.48
N SER A 33 -8.93 -18.75 8.89
CA SER A 33 -9.80 -19.70 9.62
C SER A 33 -9.03 -20.91 10.17
N GLU A 34 -8.01 -21.40 9.46
CA GLU A 34 -7.13 -22.50 9.88
C GLU A 34 -6.07 -22.07 10.91
N SER A 35 -6.08 -20.80 11.35
CA SER A 35 -5.11 -20.27 12.33
C SER A 35 -3.64 -20.45 11.89
N ALA A 36 -3.36 -20.12 10.62
CA ALA A 36 -2.00 -19.99 10.12
C ALA A 36 -1.18 -19.04 11.01
N GLY A 37 0.11 -19.36 11.23
CA GLY A 37 0.96 -18.56 12.11
C GLY A 37 1.44 -17.27 11.44
N ALA A 38 1.83 -17.36 10.17
CA ALA A 38 2.21 -16.21 9.36
C ALA A 38 2.02 -16.49 7.87
N LEU A 39 1.92 -15.43 7.08
CA LEU A 39 1.93 -15.45 5.62
C LEU A 39 2.99 -14.47 5.12
N ILE A 40 3.91 -14.94 4.26
CA ILE A 40 4.86 -14.11 3.53
C ILE A 40 4.40 -14.06 2.08
N VAL A 41 4.06 -12.86 1.63
CA VAL A 41 3.66 -12.59 0.24
C VAL A 41 4.85 -12.00 -0.50
N LEU A 42 5.29 -12.70 -1.54
CA LEU A 42 6.33 -12.25 -2.46
C LEU A 42 5.67 -11.33 -3.51
N ILE A 43 6.07 -10.07 -3.52
CA ILE A 43 5.60 -9.03 -4.43
C ILE A 43 6.59 -8.91 -5.59
N PRO A 44 6.13 -8.91 -6.86
CA PRO A 44 7.02 -8.69 -8.00
C PRO A 44 7.76 -7.36 -7.93
N GLN A 45 8.94 -7.30 -8.53
CA GLN A 45 9.65 -6.02 -8.69
C GLN A 45 8.89 -5.03 -9.58
N ASN A 46 8.13 -5.55 -10.55
CA ASN A 46 7.39 -4.75 -11.51
C ASN A 46 5.96 -5.28 -11.71
N PHE A 47 4.97 -4.49 -11.29
CA PHE A 47 3.55 -4.79 -11.50
C PHE A 47 3.12 -4.59 -12.95
N SER A 48 3.78 -3.70 -13.71
CA SER A 48 3.42 -3.43 -15.11
C SER A 48 3.68 -4.61 -16.05
N SER A 49 4.58 -5.52 -15.67
CA SER A 49 4.83 -6.76 -16.40
C SER A 49 3.91 -7.91 -16.01
N MET A 50 3.03 -7.73 -15.00
CA MET A 50 2.12 -8.79 -14.59
C MET A 50 0.96 -8.97 -15.58
N PRO A 51 0.52 -10.22 -15.78
CA PRO A 51 -0.74 -10.50 -16.47
C PRO A 51 -1.93 -9.78 -15.83
N GLN A 52 -2.87 -9.32 -16.66
CA GLN A 52 -4.03 -8.53 -16.22
C GLN A 52 -4.98 -9.30 -15.30
N ASP A 53 -5.09 -10.61 -15.49
CA ASP A 53 -5.81 -11.54 -14.62
C ASP A 53 -5.24 -11.56 -13.19
N VAL A 54 -3.92 -11.60 -13.04
CA VAL A 54 -3.26 -11.55 -11.72
C VAL A 54 -3.52 -10.21 -11.03
N LEU A 55 -3.48 -9.10 -11.78
CA LEU A 55 -3.79 -7.77 -11.23
C LEU A 55 -5.24 -7.68 -10.77
N LYS A 56 -6.19 -8.22 -11.54
CA LYS A 56 -7.61 -8.28 -11.15
C LYS A 56 -7.82 -9.13 -9.90
N GLN A 57 -7.19 -10.29 -9.83
CA GLN A 57 -7.23 -11.13 -8.64
C GLN A 57 -6.69 -10.38 -7.42
N TRP A 58 -5.57 -9.66 -7.56
CA TRP A 58 -5.04 -8.84 -6.47
C TRP A 58 -6.00 -7.73 -6.02
N LEU A 59 -6.69 -7.07 -6.96
CA LEU A 59 -7.70 -6.06 -6.66
C LEU A 59 -8.91 -6.61 -5.87
N GLU A 60 -9.16 -7.92 -5.93
CA GLU A 60 -10.19 -8.60 -5.13
C GLU A 60 -9.66 -9.02 -3.75
N VAL A 61 -8.39 -9.42 -3.66
CA VAL A 61 -7.77 -9.90 -2.42
C VAL A 61 -7.42 -8.76 -1.47
N GLU A 62 -6.80 -7.69 -1.98
CA GLU A 62 -6.28 -6.59 -1.15
C GLU A 62 -7.34 -5.94 -0.23
N PRO A 63 -8.57 -5.62 -0.71
CA PRO A 63 -9.61 -5.07 0.15
C PRO A 63 -10.01 -6.02 1.28
N GLN A 64 -10.10 -7.32 0.99
CA GLN A 64 -10.45 -8.32 2.00
C GLN A 64 -9.36 -8.47 3.06
N MET A 65 -8.09 -8.37 2.67
CA MET A 65 -6.97 -8.35 3.62
C MET A 65 -7.00 -7.12 4.53
N LEU A 66 -7.48 -5.97 4.03
CA LEU A 66 -7.63 -4.73 4.81
C LEU A 66 -8.83 -4.77 5.77
N GLU A 67 -9.91 -5.44 5.39
CA GLU A 67 -11.15 -5.51 6.18
C GLU A 67 -11.12 -6.62 7.24
N LEU A 68 -10.44 -7.74 6.95
CA LEU A 68 -10.44 -8.91 7.83
C LEU A 68 -9.46 -8.76 8.99
N GLU A 69 -9.98 -8.69 10.21
CA GLU A 69 -9.16 -8.76 11.42
C GLU A 69 -8.58 -10.17 11.59
N THR A 70 -7.26 -10.27 11.75
CA THR A 70 -6.57 -11.55 11.91
C THR A 70 -5.40 -11.45 12.88
N ASN A 71 -5.15 -12.56 13.60
CA ASN A 71 -3.95 -12.75 14.43
C ASN A 71 -2.77 -13.33 13.62
N MET A 72 -3.00 -13.75 12.38
CA MET A 72 -1.95 -14.21 11.47
C MET A 72 -1.05 -13.03 11.10
N ALA A 73 0.26 -13.18 11.29
CA ALA A 73 1.20 -12.15 10.87
C ALA A 73 1.40 -12.18 9.35
N VAL A 74 1.04 -11.11 8.66
CA VAL A 74 1.22 -10.98 7.21
C VAL A 74 2.42 -10.09 6.90
N TYR A 75 3.37 -10.60 6.14
CA TYR A 75 4.58 -9.89 5.71
C TYR A 75 4.59 -9.78 4.19
N PHE A 76 4.96 -8.60 3.70
CA PHE A 76 5.15 -8.33 2.29
C PHE A 76 6.62 -8.08 2.01
N VAL A 77 7.17 -8.79 1.04
CA VAL A 77 8.57 -8.65 0.64
C VAL A 77 8.67 -8.60 -0.88
N ARG A 78 9.56 -7.76 -1.41
CA ARG A 78 9.82 -7.76 -2.85
C ARG A 78 10.59 -9.01 -3.24
N GLU A 79 10.23 -9.59 -4.37
CA GLU A 79 10.90 -10.73 -4.96
C GLU A 79 12.38 -10.43 -5.19
N ASP A 80 13.24 -11.33 -4.74
CA ASP A 80 14.64 -11.40 -5.13
C ASP A 80 14.98 -12.83 -5.55
N GLU A 81 16.11 -13.02 -6.23
CA GLU A 81 16.51 -14.33 -6.75
C GLU A 81 16.62 -15.39 -5.65
N LYS A 82 17.05 -15.00 -4.44
CA LYS A 82 17.24 -15.92 -3.32
C LYS A 82 15.89 -16.34 -2.72
N LEU A 83 14.96 -15.42 -2.55
CA LEU A 83 13.60 -15.68 -2.07
C LEU A 83 12.82 -16.54 -3.05
N LEU A 84 13.02 -16.33 -4.35
CA LEU A 84 12.42 -17.16 -5.39
C LEU A 84 13.00 -18.58 -5.39
N GLN A 85 14.31 -18.73 -5.16
CA GLN A 85 14.94 -20.04 -4.96
C GLN A 85 14.39 -20.74 -3.72
N ILE A 86 14.34 -20.05 -2.57
CA ILE A 86 13.78 -20.57 -1.32
C ILE A 86 12.31 -21.00 -1.50
N HIS A 87 11.50 -20.20 -2.19
CA HIS A 87 10.11 -20.55 -2.50
C HIS A 87 10.03 -21.80 -3.39
N GLY A 88 10.88 -21.92 -4.41
CA GLY A 88 10.99 -23.11 -5.25
C GLY A 88 11.40 -24.37 -4.47
N ASP A 89 12.42 -24.25 -3.61
CA ASP A 89 12.90 -25.35 -2.76
C ASP A 89 11.80 -25.82 -1.79
N ILE A 90 11.06 -24.88 -1.19
CA ILE A 90 9.92 -25.18 -0.30
C ILE A 90 8.78 -25.86 -1.06
N GLN A 91 8.48 -25.44 -2.29
CA GLN A 91 7.47 -26.08 -3.12
C GLN A 91 7.84 -27.52 -3.45
N GLN A 92 9.10 -27.78 -3.84
CA GLN A 92 9.60 -29.13 -4.13
C GLN A 92 9.65 -30.01 -2.88
N ALA A 93 10.05 -29.46 -1.73
CA ALA A 93 10.10 -30.21 -0.49
C ALA A 93 8.71 -30.63 0.00
N ALA A 94 7.68 -29.81 -0.23
CA ALA A 94 6.31 -30.11 0.16
C ALA A 94 5.62 -31.15 -0.75
N THR A 95 5.99 -31.24 -2.03
CA THR A 95 5.51 -32.34 -2.90
C THR A 95 5.97 -33.71 -2.41
N GLY A 96 7.04 -33.77 -1.61
CA GLY A 96 7.51 -35.00 -0.97
C GLY A 96 6.68 -35.49 0.22
N ASP A 97 5.65 -34.75 0.69
CA ASP A 97 4.64 -35.28 1.63
C ASP A 97 3.64 -36.23 0.92
N GLN A 98 3.67 -36.29 -0.42
CA GLN A 98 2.99 -37.29 -1.26
C GLN A 98 3.98 -38.35 -1.80
N ALA A 99 5.02 -38.70 -1.04
CA ALA A 99 6.00 -39.70 -1.47
C ALA A 99 5.38 -41.10 -1.57
N ASP A 100 5.46 -41.71 -2.76
CA ASP A 100 5.01 -43.09 -3.01
C ASP A 100 5.94 -44.14 -2.37
N SER A 101 7.14 -43.75 -1.93
CA SER A 101 8.14 -44.64 -1.35
C SER A 101 8.79 -44.13 -0.06
N ALA A 102 9.19 -45.05 0.82
CA ALA A 102 9.80 -44.72 2.11
C ALA A 102 11.17 -44.02 2.00
N ALA A 103 11.92 -44.26 0.92
CA ALA A 103 13.21 -43.59 0.68
C ALA A 103 13.02 -42.13 0.26
N GLU A 104 11.98 -41.87 -0.54
CA GLU A 104 11.59 -40.54 -0.98
C GLU A 104 10.98 -39.73 0.17
N ALA A 105 10.23 -40.39 1.07
CA ALA A 105 9.75 -39.80 2.33
C ALA A 105 10.90 -39.41 3.28
N LEU A 106 12.00 -40.18 3.31
CA LEU A 106 13.18 -39.83 4.11
C LEU A 106 13.98 -38.68 3.49
N LEU A 107 14.15 -38.68 2.16
CA LEU A 107 14.78 -37.56 1.45
C LEU A 107 13.95 -36.28 1.60
N SER A 108 12.63 -36.36 1.42
CA SER A 108 11.73 -35.22 1.60
C SER A 108 11.75 -34.73 3.05
N ALA A 109 11.82 -35.61 4.05
CA ALA A 109 11.94 -35.20 5.45
C ALA A 109 13.24 -34.43 5.78
N VAL A 110 14.34 -34.67 5.04
CA VAL A 110 15.60 -33.93 5.20
C VAL A 110 15.50 -32.53 4.58
N TYR A 111 14.82 -32.38 3.43
CA TYR A 111 14.62 -31.09 2.77
C TYR A 111 13.44 -30.28 3.34
N ALA A 112 12.38 -30.94 3.81
CA ALA A 112 11.15 -30.32 4.31
C ALA A 112 11.31 -29.57 5.64
N ASN A 113 12.35 -29.87 6.41
CA ASN A 113 12.68 -29.17 7.65
C ASN A 113 13.71 -28.04 7.48
N GLY A 114 14.08 -27.68 6.23
CA GLY A 114 15.24 -26.81 5.97
C GLY A 114 15.04 -25.33 6.27
N PHE A 115 13.81 -24.80 6.12
CA PHE A 115 13.58 -23.37 6.18
C PHE A 115 12.75 -22.97 7.39
N GLN A 116 13.38 -22.21 8.30
CA GLN A 116 12.72 -21.58 9.42
C GLN A 116 12.76 -20.06 9.26
N MET A 117 11.58 -19.45 9.28
CA MET A 117 11.45 -17.98 9.28
C MET A 117 11.44 -17.46 10.72
N VAL A 118 12.26 -16.44 10.96
CA VAL A 118 12.41 -15.79 12.27
C VAL A 118 12.24 -14.29 12.08
N ALA A 119 11.14 -13.75 12.63
CA ALA A 119 10.95 -12.31 12.72
C ALA A 119 11.65 -11.80 13.98
N SER A 120 12.70 -10.99 13.78
CA SER A 120 13.45 -10.35 14.87
C SER A 120 13.02 -8.89 14.94
N GLY A 121 11.89 -8.62 15.58
CA GLY A 121 11.35 -7.28 15.69
C GLY A 121 10.20 -7.19 16.68
N PRO A 122 9.91 -5.99 17.21
CA PRO A 122 8.74 -5.78 18.05
C PRO A 122 7.46 -6.04 17.24
N GLN A 123 6.41 -6.53 17.91
CA GLN A 123 5.09 -6.68 17.29
C GLN A 123 4.61 -5.33 16.75
N SER A 124 4.02 -5.34 15.55
CA SER A 124 3.41 -4.14 14.96
C SER A 124 2.34 -3.59 15.91
N LYS A 125 2.37 -2.27 16.14
CA LYS A 125 1.40 -1.57 16.98
C LYS A 125 0.69 -0.52 16.14
N GLN A 126 -0.60 -0.33 16.43
CA GLN A 126 -1.37 0.76 15.85
C GLN A 126 -0.68 2.11 16.11
N VAL A 127 -0.52 2.89 15.05
CA VAL A 127 -0.03 4.28 15.13
C VAL A 127 -1.22 5.16 15.49
N LYS A 128 -1.21 5.73 16.69
CA LYS A 128 -2.33 6.57 17.19
C LYS A 128 -2.24 8.03 16.75
N ASP A 129 -1.02 8.57 16.68
CA ASP A 129 -0.77 9.98 16.39
C ASP A 129 0.09 10.11 15.11
N ALA A 130 -0.48 9.72 13.98
CA ALA A 130 0.21 9.87 12.69
C ALA A 130 0.24 11.37 12.31
N HIS A 131 1.45 11.94 12.20
CA HIS A 131 1.62 13.29 11.70
C HIS A 131 1.37 13.34 10.20
N ILE A 132 0.26 13.98 9.80
CA ILE A 132 -0.11 14.22 8.41
C ILE A 132 0.26 15.66 8.07
N VAL A 133 1.06 15.84 7.01
CA VAL A 133 1.47 17.16 6.53
C VAL A 133 0.60 17.54 5.34
N SER A 134 0.20 18.80 5.26
CA SER A 134 -0.46 19.36 4.07
C SER A 134 0.31 20.61 3.64
N ILE A 135 0.32 20.90 2.34
CA ILE A 135 1.03 22.05 1.77
C ILE A 135 0.00 23.02 1.20
N GLN A 136 0.12 24.29 1.57
CA GLN A 136 -0.76 25.35 1.08
C GLN A 136 0.08 26.49 0.48
N GLY A 137 -0.40 27.05 -0.63
CA GLY A 137 0.15 28.26 -1.24
C GLY A 137 -0.97 29.13 -1.80
N LYS A 138 -0.82 30.46 -1.72
CA LYS A 138 -1.82 31.42 -2.23
C LYS A 138 -1.15 32.39 -3.20
N LEU A 139 -1.82 32.67 -4.32
CA LEU A 139 -1.50 33.74 -5.25
C LEU A 139 -2.59 34.81 -5.13
N SER A 140 -2.24 35.99 -4.64
CA SER A 140 -3.18 37.09 -4.48
C SER A 140 -3.52 37.73 -5.82
N GLY A 141 -4.80 37.96 -6.05
CA GLY A 141 -5.31 38.63 -7.25
C GLY A 141 -4.99 40.12 -7.27
N LYS A 142 -5.25 40.75 -8.41
CA LYS A 142 -5.07 42.19 -8.59
C LYS A 142 -6.18 42.98 -7.91
N GLY A 143 -5.94 43.46 -6.69
CA GLY A 143 -6.89 44.25 -5.90
C GLY A 143 -6.65 44.10 -4.40
N ALA A 144 -7.62 44.52 -3.59
CA ALA A 144 -7.62 44.22 -2.16
C ALA A 144 -7.99 42.74 -1.95
N GLU A 145 -7.06 41.97 -1.40
CA GLU A 145 -7.13 40.50 -1.31
C GLU A 145 -8.43 39.99 -0.68
N ASP A 146 -8.89 40.64 0.40
CA ASP A 146 -10.07 40.23 1.17
C ASP A 146 -11.40 40.49 0.44
N LEU A 147 -11.38 41.38 -0.55
CA LEU A 147 -12.55 41.71 -1.38
C LEU A 147 -12.63 40.84 -2.65
N LEU A 148 -11.59 40.09 -2.96
CA LEU A 148 -11.54 39.25 -4.15
C LEU A 148 -12.00 37.82 -3.85
N PRO A 149 -12.76 37.19 -4.75
CA PRO A 149 -13.10 35.79 -4.60
C PRO A 149 -11.84 34.93 -4.66
N THR A 150 -11.81 33.85 -3.88
CA THR A 150 -10.70 32.90 -3.86
C THR A 150 -11.14 31.59 -4.52
N LEU A 151 -10.42 31.16 -5.55
CA LEU A 151 -10.58 29.86 -6.18
C LEU A 151 -9.55 28.89 -5.61
N ALA A 152 -10.02 27.83 -4.97
CA ALA A 152 -9.18 26.76 -4.44
C ALA A 152 -9.00 25.64 -5.47
N ILE A 153 -7.75 25.35 -5.80
CA ILE A 153 -7.33 24.16 -6.52
C ILE A 153 -6.80 23.20 -5.46
N VAL A 154 -7.42 22.02 -5.38
CA VAL A 154 -7.13 21.04 -4.33
C VAL A 154 -6.76 19.70 -4.94
N THR A 155 -5.73 19.06 -4.40
CA THR A 155 -5.42 17.66 -4.67
C THR A 155 -4.84 17.01 -3.43
N HIS A 156 -4.73 15.69 -3.41
CA HIS A 156 -4.11 14.96 -2.30
C HIS A 156 -2.98 14.08 -2.82
N TYR A 157 -1.87 14.03 -2.08
CA TYR A 157 -0.63 13.39 -2.55
C TYR A 157 -0.42 11.97 -2.02
N ASP A 158 -1.26 11.54 -1.10
CA ASP A 158 -1.09 10.28 -0.41
C ASP A 158 -1.61 9.09 -1.22
N SER A 159 -0.97 7.95 -1.00
CA SER A 159 -1.36 6.64 -1.50
C SER A 159 -1.57 5.68 -0.35
N PHE A 160 -2.40 4.66 -0.58
CA PHE A 160 -2.76 3.68 0.43
C PHE A 160 -2.84 2.30 -0.20
N GLY A 161 -2.46 1.29 0.57
CA GLY A 161 -2.50 -0.12 0.23
C GLY A 161 -2.20 -0.95 1.46
N ILE A 162 -2.37 -2.27 1.36
CA ILE A 162 -2.17 -3.20 2.49
C ILE A 162 -0.75 -3.16 3.08
N ALA A 163 0.24 -2.76 2.28
CA ALA A 163 1.60 -2.49 2.70
C ALA A 163 1.95 -1.01 2.48
N PRO A 164 1.66 -0.10 3.43
CA PRO A 164 1.80 1.35 3.22
C PRO A 164 3.21 1.79 2.79
N TYR A 165 4.27 1.15 3.32
CA TYR A 165 5.65 1.45 2.94
C TYR A 165 5.98 1.12 1.47
N LEU A 166 5.22 0.22 0.86
CA LEU A 166 5.37 -0.20 -0.53
C LEU A 166 4.31 0.42 -1.45
N ALA A 167 3.35 1.18 -0.91
CA ALA A 167 2.27 1.78 -1.66
C ALA A 167 2.73 3.06 -2.37
N TYR A 168 3.35 2.94 -3.56
CA TYR A 168 3.72 4.07 -4.41
C TYR A 168 2.57 4.40 -5.38
N GLY A 169 1.86 5.50 -5.16
CA GLY A 169 0.66 5.85 -5.94
C GLY A 169 0.90 6.75 -7.16
N VAL A 170 1.91 6.48 -7.98
CA VAL A 170 2.13 7.27 -9.23
C VAL A 170 0.87 7.25 -10.10
N ASP A 171 0.29 6.05 -10.28
CA ASP A 171 -0.94 5.82 -11.05
C ASP A 171 -2.23 5.97 -10.22
N SER A 172 -2.12 6.26 -8.91
CA SER A 172 -3.29 6.65 -8.11
C SER A 172 -3.48 8.16 -8.16
N ASN A 173 -2.55 8.91 -7.57
CA ASN A 173 -2.68 10.37 -7.40
C ASN A 173 -1.45 11.14 -7.89
N GLY A 174 -0.34 10.45 -8.19
CA GLY A 174 0.91 11.10 -8.60
C GLY A 174 0.77 11.94 -9.87
N SER A 175 -0.03 11.49 -10.84
CA SER A 175 -0.38 12.28 -12.04
C SER A 175 -1.13 13.57 -11.69
N GLY A 176 -2.08 13.51 -10.76
CA GLY A 176 -2.81 14.67 -10.24
C GLY A 176 -1.89 15.66 -9.53
N VAL A 177 -0.96 15.17 -8.69
CA VAL A 177 0.06 16.00 -8.03
C VAL A 177 0.99 16.65 -9.05
N ALA A 178 1.43 15.92 -10.08
CA ALA A 178 2.27 16.47 -11.13
C ALA A 178 1.56 17.59 -11.91
N ALA A 179 0.31 17.36 -12.32
CA ALA A 179 -0.52 18.38 -12.97
C ALA A 179 -0.74 19.61 -12.06
N PHE A 180 -0.99 19.38 -10.77
CA PHE A 180 -1.17 20.44 -9.78
C PHE A 180 0.08 21.32 -9.63
N LEU A 181 1.27 20.72 -9.52
CA LEU A 181 2.53 21.45 -9.41
C LEU A 181 2.84 22.24 -10.69
N GLU A 182 2.54 21.67 -11.86
CA GLU A 182 2.67 22.38 -13.13
C GLU A 182 1.70 23.55 -13.24
N LEU A 183 0.44 23.38 -12.82
CA LEU A 183 -0.51 24.50 -12.75
C LEU A 183 -0.01 25.59 -11.81
N ALA A 184 0.46 25.24 -10.61
CA ALA A 184 1.02 26.20 -9.67
C ALA A 184 2.20 26.99 -10.28
N ARG A 185 3.09 26.31 -11.00
CA ARG A 185 4.22 26.94 -11.71
C ARG A 185 3.77 27.89 -12.82
N LEU A 186 2.79 27.48 -13.63
CA LEU A 186 2.25 28.30 -14.73
C LEU A 186 1.50 29.52 -14.21
N PHE A 187 0.64 29.35 -13.20
CA PHE A 187 -0.10 30.45 -12.59
C PHE A 187 0.80 31.42 -11.83
N SER A 188 1.87 30.93 -11.19
CA SER A 188 2.89 31.80 -10.59
C SER A 188 3.48 32.77 -11.63
N ARG A 189 3.84 32.29 -12.83
CA ARG A 189 4.32 33.14 -13.92
C ARG A 189 3.24 34.08 -14.46
N LEU A 190 2.01 33.61 -14.56
CA LEU A 190 0.87 34.40 -15.05
C LEU A 190 0.53 35.57 -14.12
N TYR A 191 0.58 35.34 -12.80
CA TYR A 191 0.26 36.34 -11.77
C TYR A 191 1.38 37.37 -11.57
N LEU A 192 2.62 37.06 -11.99
CA LEU A 192 3.73 38.03 -11.99
C LEU A 192 3.59 39.11 -13.06
N ASN A 193 2.88 38.85 -14.16
CA ASN A 193 2.72 39.82 -15.25
C ASN A 193 1.47 40.68 -15.06
N SER A 194 1.65 42.00 -14.99
CA SER A 194 0.58 42.98 -14.76
C SER A 194 -0.56 42.97 -15.78
N GLN A 195 -0.31 42.47 -17.00
CA GLN A 195 -1.31 42.37 -18.08
C GLN A 195 -2.19 41.13 -17.94
N THR A 196 -1.66 40.05 -17.37
CA THR A 196 -2.36 38.76 -17.21
C THR A 196 -2.78 38.48 -15.77
N HIS A 197 -2.46 39.39 -14.84
CA HIS A 197 -2.79 39.27 -13.43
C HIS A 197 -4.32 39.33 -13.21
N ALA A 198 -4.88 38.20 -12.82
CA ALA A 198 -6.32 38.04 -12.65
C ALA A 198 -6.86 38.76 -11.41
N ARG A 199 -8.16 39.08 -11.40
CA ARG A 199 -8.88 39.72 -10.27
C ARG A 199 -9.58 38.71 -9.37
N PHE A 200 -8.89 37.61 -9.05
CA PHE A 200 -9.31 36.63 -8.05
C PHE A 200 -8.06 36.03 -7.43
N ASN A 201 -8.18 35.53 -6.20
CA ASN A 201 -7.07 34.81 -5.55
C ASN A 201 -7.09 33.35 -6.01
N LEU A 202 -5.91 32.76 -6.18
CA LEU A 202 -5.76 31.31 -6.34
C LEU A 202 -5.17 30.71 -5.09
N LEU A 203 -5.83 29.71 -4.53
CA LEU A 203 -5.35 28.91 -3.42
C LEU A 203 -4.99 27.52 -3.94
N PHE A 204 -3.75 27.11 -3.73
CA PHE A 204 -3.26 25.77 -4.01
C PHE A 204 -3.18 25.01 -2.69
N PHE A 205 -3.96 23.95 -2.55
CA PHE A 205 -3.94 23.10 -1.36
C PHE A 205 -3.65 21.64 -1.75
N LEU A 206 -2.50 21.15 -1.29
CA LEU A 206 -2.03 19.78 -1.46
C LEU A 206 -2.21 19.06 -0.12
N SER A 207 -3.32 18.34 0.02
CA SER A 207 -3.70 17.69 1.28
C SER A 207 -2.92 16.39 1.49
N GLY A 208 -2.43 16.19 2.71
CA GLY A 208 -2.13 14.85 3.21
C GLY A 208 -3.41 14.14 3.68
N GLY A 209 -3.37 12.82 3.83
CA GLY A 209 -4.48 12.07 4.44
C GLY A 209 -5.77 12.00 3.62
N GLY A 210 -5.70 12.16 2.30
CA GLY A 210 -6.84 11.98 1.40
C GLY A 210 -7.39 10.56 1.39
N LYS A 211 -6.53 9.54 1.41
CA LYS A 211 -6.92 8.11 1.48
C LYS A 211 -7.35 7.66 2.88
N PHE A 212 -7.10 8.47 3.89
CA PHE A 212 -7.59 8.26 5.26
C PHE A 212 -8.92 8.99 5.47
N ASN A 213 -9.91 8.71 4.61
CA ASN A 213 -11.23 9.35 4.64
C ASN A 213 -11.16 10.89 4.61
N TYR A 214 -10.24 11.44 3.80
CA TYR A 214 -10.06 12.89 3.63
C TYR A 214 -9.75 13.66 4.92
N GLN A 215 -9.13 13.01 5.91
CA GLN A 215 -8.88 13.60 7.21
C GLN A 215 -8.09 14.92 7.14
N GLY A 216 -7.10 15.03 6.25
CA GLY A 216 -6.34 16.28 6.10
C GLY A 216 -7.16 17.43 5.51
N THR A 217 -7.99 17.16 4.50
CA THR A 217 -8.89 18.17 3.93
C THR A 217 -9.96 18.58 4.93
N LYS A 218 -10.54 17.62 5.66
CA LYS A 218 -11.51 17.88 6.73
C LYS A 218 -10.90 18.80 7.78
N ARG A 219 -9.71 18.46 8.28
CA ARG A 219 -9.02 19.28 9.29
C ARG A 219 -8.75 20.69 8.79
N TRP A 220 -8.30 20.83 7.54
CA TRP A 220 -8.07 22.12 6.92
C TRP A 220 -9.35 22.96 6.81
N ILE A 221 -10.48 22.35 6.44
CA ILE A 221 -11.78 23.03 6.40
C ILE A 221 -12.20 23.50 7.79
N GLU A 222 -12.06 22.65 8.81
CA GLU A 222 -12.37 23.01 10.21
C GLU A 222 -11.52 24.21 10.67
N ASP A 223 -10.20 24.17 10.44
CA ASP A 223 -9.28 25.24 10.83
C ASP A 223 -9.58 26.58 10.10
N ASN A 224 -10.18 26.56 8.90
CA ASN A 224 -10.55 27.76 8.14
C ASN A 224 -12.01 28.22 8.35
N LEU A 225 -12.89 27.34 8.83
CA LEU A 225 -14.27 27.69 9.23
C LEU A 225 -14.31 28.34 10.61
N GLU A 226 -13.37 27.98 11.50
CA GLU A 226 -13.22 28.54 12.85
C GLU A 226 -12.64 29.97 12.87
N VAL A 227 -12.61 30.67 11.72
CA VAL A 227 -12.39 32.12 11.64
C VAL A 227 -13.74 32.84 11.39
N PRO A 228 -14.68 32.88 12.37
CA PRO A 228 -15.73 33.88 12.32
C PRO A 228 -15.10 35.24 12.61
N GLY A 229 -15.41 36.23 11.77
CA GLY A 229 -14.68 37.49 11.66
C GLY A 229 -14.35 38.21 12.98
N GLU A 230 -13.10 38.66 13.04
CA GLU A 230 -12.77 39.95 13.66
C GLU A 230 -12.88 41.06 12.61
#